data_AF-I0UTX7-F1
#
_entry.id   AF-I0UTX7-F1
#
_cell.length_a   1.000
_cell.length_b   1.000
_cell.length_c   1.000
_cell.angle_alpha   90.00
_cell.angle_beta   90.00
_cell.angle_gamma   90.00
#
_symmetry.space_group_name_H-M   'P 1'
#
loop_
_entity.id
_entity.type
_entity.pdbx_description
1 polymer ?
#
loop_
_entity_poly.entity_id
_entity_poly.type
_entity_poly.pdbx_seq_one_letter_code
_entity_poly.pdbx_strand_id
1 'polypeptide(L)'
;MNNKEIYRFTTILDAIEDSDIMDDYYKFINCCIKFAQKKIIPISNYAEYLEKLIQFSICFLNGKIDAKTLNQSINRAYQEKPIYHSDYDEKILSIILYLTNDDFLSNLTPEDQQDTHLSYFLNLLYEIQNNLILCEEFYYFIISTYNYD
;
A
#
# COMPACT_ATOMS: atom_id res chain seq x y z
N MET A 1 -19.08 3.24 -2.26
CA MET A 1 -19.44 1.84 -2.56
C MET A 1 -20.96 1.64 -2.49
N ASN A 2 -21.53 0.94 -3.47
CA ASN A 2 -22.89 0.42 -3.39
C ASN A 2 -22.95 -0.93 -2.64
N ASN A 3 -24.14 -1.46 -2.32
CA ASN A 3 -24.27 -2.69 -1.53
C ASN A 3 -23.53 -3.90 -2.10
N LYS A 4 -23.48 -4.06 -3.44
CA LYS A 4 -22.74 -5.16 -4.07
C LYS A 4 -21.23 -4.97 -3.92
N GLU A 5 -20.77 -3.72 -4.05
CA GLU A 5 -19.36 -3.40 -3.83
C GLU A 5 -18.96 -3.60 -2.36
N ILE A 6 -19.79 -3.19 -1.41
CA ILE A 6 -19.55 -3.40 0.03
C ILE A 6 -19.42 -4.90 0.30
N TYR A 7 -20.38 -5.71 -0.15
CA TYR A 7 -20.33 -7.16 0.03
C TYR A 7 -19.05 -7.76 -0.54
N ARG A 8 -18.67 -7.35 -1.77
CA ARG A 8 -17.47 -7.87 -2.42
C ARG A 8 -16.18 -7.41 -1.73
N PHE A 9 -16.13 -6.16 -1.28
CA PHE A 9 -15.01 -5.62 -0.51
C PHE A 9 -14.82 -6.41 0.79
N THR A 10 -15.88 -6.58 1.58
CA THR A 10 -15.85 -7.38 2.81
C THR A 10 -15.44 -8.83 2.52
N THR A 11 -15.95 -9.44 1.45
CA THR A 11 -15.53 -10.80 1.06
C THR A 11 -14.02 -10.89 0.77
N ILE A 12 -13.42 -9.86 0.14
CA ILE A 12 -11.98 -9.82 -0.14
C ILE A 12 -11.19 -9.65 1.16
N LEU A 13 -11.64 -8.74 2.03
CA LEU A 13 -11.04 -8.47 3.32
C LEU A 13 -11.03 -9.74 4.18
N ASP A 14 -12.21 -10.32 4.43
CA ASP A 14 -12.38 -11.53 5.24
C ASP A 14 -11.53 -12.69 4.69
N ALA A 15 -11.50 -12.88 3.36
CA ALA A 15 -10.73 -13.97 2.76
C ALA A 15 -9.21 -13.86 2.97
N ILE A 16 -8.68 -12.64 3.15
CA ILE A 16 -7.25 -12.44 3.46
C ILE A 16 -7.05 -12.49 4.99
N GLU A 17 -7.92 -11.88 5.79
CA GLU A 17 -7.81 -11.87 7.25
C GLU A 17 -8.00 -13.27 7.88
N ASP A 18 -8.87 -14.10 7.31
CA ASP A 18 -9.10 -15.49 7.73
C ASP A 18 -8.01 -16.46 7.22
N SER A 19 -7.04 -15.96 6.44
CA SER A 19 -5.92 -16.75 5.92
C SER A 19 -4.64 -16.55 6.73
N ASP A 20 -3.64 -17.40 6.48
CA ASP A 20 -2.29 -17.30 7.06
C ASP A 20 -1.38 -16.29 6.35
N ILE A 21 -1.91 -15.52 5.38
CA ILE A 21 -1.15 -14.55 4.59
C ILE A 21 -0.48 -13.49 5.46
N MET A 22 -1.17 -13.04 6.51
CA MET A 22 -0.70 -11.97 7.39
C MET A 22 0.09 -12.46 8.60
N ASP A 23 0.21 -13.79 8.80
CA ASP A 23 1.03 -14.37 9.87
C ASP A 23 2.52 -14.02 9.69
N ASP A 24 2.98 -13.98 8.43
CA ASP A 24 4.27 -13.40 8.06
C ASP A 24 4.04 -11.97 7.54
N TYR A 25 3.96 -11.03 8.47
CA TYR A 25 3.71 -9.63 8.15
C TYR A 25 4.79 -9.02 7.23
N TYR A 26 6.03 -9.50 7.31
CA TYR A 26 7.10 -9.05 6.41
C TYR A 26 6.83 -9.49 4.96
N LYS A 27 6.35 -10.72 4.74
CA LYS A 27 5.87 -11.16 3.42
C LYS A 27 4.68 -10.32 2.96
N PHE A 28 3.72 -10.05 3.84
CA PHE A 28 2.56 -9.21 3.53
C PHE A 28 2.97 -7.80 3.04
N ILE A 29 3.82 -7.09 3.78
CA ILE A 29 4.34 -5.77 3.37
C ILE A 29 5.02 -5.85 2.00
N ASN A 30 5.87 -6.86 1.79
CA ASN A 30 6.56 -7.03 0.52
C ASN A 30 5.59 -7.29 -0.63
N CYS A 31 4.49 -8.00 -0.39
CA CYS A 31 3.42 -8.17 -1.37
C CYS A 31 2.74 -6.83 -1.70
N CYS A 32 2.41 -6.01 -0.69
CA CYS A 32 1.84 -4.68 -0.91
C CYS A 32 2.78 -3.77 -1.73
N ILE A 33 4.07 -3.75 -1.40
CA ILE A 33 5.09 -2.99 -2.14
C ILE A 33 5.21 -3.49 -3.58
N LYS A 34 5.36 -4.81 -3.79
CA LYS A 34 5.47 -5.40 -5.14
C LYS A 34 4.22 -5.14 -5.96
N PHE A 35 3.04 -5.19 -5.35
CA PHE A 35 1.78 -4.87 -6.02
C PHE A 35 1.77 -3.40 -6.45
N ALA A 36 2.14 -2.48 -5.56
CA ALA A 36 2.22 -1.05 -5.89
C ALA A 36 3.17 -0.79 -7.06
N GLN A 37 4.38 -1.36 -7.05
CA GLN A 37 5.35 -1.23 -8.14
C GLN A 37 4.83 -1.80 -9.48
N LYS A 38 4.10 -2.92 -9.45
CA LYS A 38 3.61 -3.58 -10.66
C LYS A 38 2.31 -2.98 -11.22
N LYS A 39 1.44 -2.45 -10.36
CA LYS A 39 0.05 -2.13 -10.70
C LYS A 39 -0.36 -0.69 -10.41
N ILE A 40 0.22 -0.05 -9.40
CA ILE A 40 -0.19 1.28 -8.95
C ILE A 40 0.74 2.37 -9.49
N ILE A 41 2.05 2.21 -9.36
CA ILE A 41 3.01 3.20 -9.87
C ILE A 41 2.91 3.39 -11.39
N PRO A 42 2.78 2.32 -12.22
CA PRO A 42 2.78 2.46 -13.68
C PRO A 42 1.59 3.24 -14.25
N ILE A 43 0.51 3.42 -13.49
CA ILE A 43 -0.67 4.16 -13.94
C ILE A 43 -0.57 5.67 -13.67
N SER A 44 0.44 6.12 -12.90
CA SER A 44 0.69 7.54 -12.63
C SER A 44 1.62 8.17 -13.67
N ASN A 45 1.45 9.46 -13.91
CA ASN A 45 2.36 10.26 -14.72
C ASN A 45 3.72 10.52 -14.05
N TYR A 46 3.85 10.19 -12.75
CA TYR A 46 5.01 10.53 -11.92
C TYR A 46 5.72 9.27 -11.39
N ALA A 47 5.69 8.19 -12.17
CA ALA A 47 6.20 6.88 -11.76
C ALA A 47 7.62 6.92 -11.17
N GLU A 48 8.55 7.67 -11.77
CA GLU A 48 9.93 7.78 -11.28
C GLU A 48 10.01 8.38 -9.85
N TYR A 49 9.20 9.41 -9.59
CA TYR A 49 9.11 10.03 -8.27
C TYR A 49 8.53 9.05 -7.24
N LEU A 50 7.49 8.31 -7.61
CA LEU A 50 6.85 7.33 -6.73
C LEU A 50 7.75 6.13 -6.44
N GLU A 51 8.50 5.64 -7.43
CA GLU A 51 9.51 4.59 -7.23
C GLU A 51 10.59 5.05 -6.24
N LYS A 52 11.07 6.30 -6.36
CA LYS A 52 12.06 6.86 -5.42
C LYS A 52 11.54 6.80 -3.98
N LEU A 53 10.26 7.08 -3.75
CA LEU A 53 9.66 6.97 -2.41
C LEU A 53 9.65 5.52 -1.91
N ILE A 54 9.18 4.57 -2.74
CA ILE A 54 9.16 3.14 -2.40
C ILE A 54 10.56 2.58 -2.10
N GLN A 55 11.60 3.07 -2.76
CA GLN A 55 12.97 2.64 -2.48
C GLN A 55 13.39 2.93 -1.03
N PHE A 56 12.85 3.96 -0.37
CA PHE A 56 13.12 4.19 1.05
C PHE A 56 12.52 3.09 1.93
N SER A 57 11.28 2.65 1.66
CA SER A 57 10.66 1.52 2.36
C SER A 57 11.48 0.25 2.19
N ILE A 58 11.95 -0.02 0.97
CA ILE A 58 12.81 -1.19 0.69
C ILE A 58 14.14 -1.08 1.45
N CYS A 59 14.74 0.10 1.54
CA CYS A 59 15.96 0.30 2.33
C CYS A 59 15.72 0.08 3.82
N PHE A 60 14.60 0.56 4.35
CA PHE A 60 14.20 0.36 5.74
C PHE A 60 13.99 -1.12 6.07
N LEU A 61 13.18 -1.83 5.25
CA LEU A 61 12.89 -3.26 5.41
C LEU A 61 14.14 -4.15 5.30
N ASN A 62 15.19 -3.67 4.64
CA ASN A 62 16.49 -4.36 4.54
C ASN A 62 17.49 -3.90 5.61
N GLY A 63 17.08 -3.09 6.59
CA GLY A 63 17.93 -2.59 7.67
C GLY A 63 19.03 -1.62 7.21
N LYS A 64 18.93 -1.04 6.01
CA LYS A 64 19.92 -0.10 5.46
C LYS A 64 19.76 1.32 6.01
N ILE A 65 18.55 1.67 6.42
CA ILE A 65 18.22 2.95 7.05
C ILE A 65 17.33 2.71 8.27
N ASP A 66 17.40 3.59 9.26
CA ASP A 66 16.51 3.58 10.43
C ASP A 66 15.23 4.40 10.18
N ALA A 67 14.26 4.31 11.10
CA ALA A 67 12.98 5.01 11.01
C ALA A 67 13.16 6.55 10.93
N LYS A 68 14.15 7.09 11.64
CA LYS A 68 14.48 8.52 11.60
C LYS A 68 14.92 8.95 10.19
N THR A 69 15.81 8.18 9.57
CA THR A 69 16.33 8.44 8.22
C THR A 69 15.26 8.23 7.17
N LEU A 70 14.39 7.22 7.32
CA LEU A 70 13.20 7.02 6.48
C LEU A 70 12.32 8.26 6.51
N ASN A 71 11.87 8.69 7.69
CA ASN A 71 11.01 9.85 7.87
C ASN A 71 11.63 11.15 7.32
N GLN A 72 12.93 11.38 7.54
CA GLN A 72 13.63 12.53 6.97
C GLN A 72 13.70 12.49 5.44
N SER A 73 13.94 11.31 4.87
CA SER A 73 14.05 11.12 3.42
C SER A 73 12.71 11.32 2.72
N ILE A 74 11.63 10.77 3.28
CA ILE A 74 10.26 10.96 2.80
C ILE A 74 9.84 12.42 2.90
N ASN A 75 10.06 13.07 4.05
CA ASN A 75 9.75 14.48 4.22
C ASN A 75 10.45 15.36 3.19
N ARG A 76 11.74 15.12 2.94
CA ARG A 76 12.50 15.86 1.92
C ARG A 76 11.97 15.60 0.52
N ALA A 77 11.74 14.35 0.15
CA ALA A 77 11.20 14.00 -1.17
C ALA A 77 9.80 14.61 -1.37
N TYR A 78 8.96 14.66 -0.34
CA TYR A 78 7.64 15.26 -0.40
C TYR A 78 7.67 16.78 -0.65
N GLN A 79 8.70 17.51 -0.18
CA GLN A 79 8.89 18.93 -0.54
C GLN A 79 9.23 19.11 -2.03
N GLU A 80 9.79 18.08 -2.66
CA GLU A 80 10.12 18.04 -4.09
C GLU A 80 8.97 17.45 -4.92
N LYS A 81 7.77 17.25 -4.32
CA LYS A 81 6.67 16.58 -5.01
C LYS A 81 6.27 17.33 -6.29
N PRO A 82 5.99 16.61 -7.39
CA PRO A 82 5.43 17.22 -8.58
C PRO A 82 4.10 17.92 -8.31
N ILE A 83 3.77 18.91 -9.14
CA ILE A 83 2.44 19.51 -9.13
C ILE A 83 1.49 18.51 -9.78
N TYR A 84 0.60 17.92 -8.98
CA TYR A 84 -0.45 17.06 -9.50
C TYR A 84 -1.57 17.89 -10.09
N HIS A 85 -2.06 17.45 -11.25
CA HIS A 85 -3.17 18.07 -11.96
C HIS A 85 -4.43 17.21 -11.91
N SER A 86 -4.41 16.10 -11.16
CA SER A 86 -5.52 15.17 -11.03
C SER A 86 -5.65 14.66 -9.60
N ASP A 87 -6.90 14.52 -9.12
CA ASP A 87 -7.25 13.82 -7.86
C ASP A 87 -6.72 12.38 -7.86
N TYR A 88 -6.60 11.80 -9.06
CA TYR A 88 -6.09 10.47 -9.30
C TYR A 88 -4.62 10.30 -8.86
N ASP A 89 -3.73 11.20 -9.26
CA ASP A 89 -2.32 11.15 -8.87
C ASP A 89 -2.13 11.45 -7.36
N GLU A 90 -3.00 12.28 -6.77
CA GLU A 90 -2.98 12.53 -5.32
C GLU A 90 -3.32 11.28 -4.52
N LYS A 91 -4.32 10.51 -4.95
CA LYS A 91 -4.70 9.23 -4.33
C LYS A 91 -3.62 8.17 -4.47
N ILE A 92 -2.96 8.11 -5.64
CA ILE A 92 -1.80 7.25 -5.82
C ILE A 92 -0.68 7.65 -4.84
N LEU A 93 -0.40 8.95 -4.69
CA LEU A 93 0.59 9.40 -3.73
C LEU A 93 0.21 8.99 -2.30
N SER A 94 -1.05 9.09 -1.89
CA SER A 94 -1.51 8.66 -0.55
C SER A 94 -1.18 7.19 -0.27
N ILE A 95 -1.35 6.30 -1.26
CA ILE A 95 -0.92 4.89 -1.14
C ILE A 95 0.58 4.77 -0.98
N ILE A 96 1.35 5.46 -1.82
CA ILE A 96 2.81 5.37 -1.77
C ILE A 96 3.32 5.92 -0.42
N LEU A 97 2.74 6.99 0.10
CA LEU A 97 3.08 7.52 1.42
C LEU A 97 2.71 6.54 2.54
N TYR A 98 1.54 5.90 2.45
CA TYR A 98 1.17 4.84 3.39
C TYR A 98 2.18 3.68 3.38
N LEU A 99 2.62 3.24 2.20
CA LEU A 99 3.65 2.22 2.05
C LEU A 99 5.06 2.67 2.49
N THR A 100 5.23 3.93 2.89
CA THR A 100 6.47 4.49 3.45
C THR A 100 6.35 4.87 4.93
N ASN A 101 5.18 4.65 5.53
CA ASN A 101 4.95 4.92 6.94
C ASN A 101 5.65 3.86 7.81
N ASP A 102 6.43 4.30 8.79
CA ASP A 102 7.23 3.41 9.63
C ASP A 102 6.40 2.53 10.56
N ASP A 103 5.24 3.01 11.01
CA ASP A 103 4.30 2.20 11.81
C ASP A 103 3.78 1.01 10.99
N PHE A 104 3.29 1.26 9.77
CA PHE A 104 2.91 0.22 8.83
C PHE A 104 4.07 -0.73 8.51
N LEU A 105 5.27 -0.21 8.24
CA LEU A 105 6.42 -1.06 7.91
C LEU A 105 6.94 -1.89 9.11
N SER A 106 6.58 -1.50 10.34
CA SER A 106 7.02 -2.14 11.59
C SER A 106 5.93 -2.96 12.27
N ASN A 107 4.76 -3.12 11.64
CA ASN A 107 3.57 -3.76 12.22
C ASN A 107 3.10 -3.09 13.53
N LEU A 108 3.22 -1.77 13.61
CA LEU A 108 2.73 -0.99 14.73
C LEU A 108 1.38 -0.42 14.34
N THR A 109 0.32 -0.84 15.03
CA THR A 109 -1.00 -0.23 14.88
C THR A 109 -1.11 0.92 15.88
N PRO A 110 -1.30 2.17 15.43
CA PRO A 110 -1.55 3.31 16.31
C PRO A 110 -2.76 3.03 17.21
N GLU A 111 -2.72 3.49 18.47
CA GLU A 111 -3.79 3.23 19.45
C GLU A 111 -5.18 3.73 18.99
N ASP A 112 -5.22 4.77 18.15
CA ASP A 112 -6.44 5.36 17.62
C ASP A 112 -6.91 4.74 16.29
N GLN A 113 -6.17 3.78 15.73
CA GLN A 113 -6.52 3.14 14.46
C GLN A 113 -7.58 2.04 14.69
N GLN A 114 -8.81 2.29 14.21
CA GLN A 114 -9.92 1.33 14.31
C GLN A 114 -9.86 0.24 13.24
N ASP A 115 -9.30 0.56 12.07
CA ASP A 115 -9.21 -0.36 10.92
C ASP A 115 -7.89 -1.13 10.92
N THR A 116 -7.89 -2.37 10.41
CA THR A 116 -6.66 -3.13 10.17
C THR A 116 -5.83 -2.46 9.07
N HIS A 117 -4.52 -2.68 9.06
CA HIS A 117 -3.65 -2.18 7.97
C HIS A 117 -4.13 -2.67 6.59
N LEU A 118 -4.67 -3.89 6.53
CA LEU A 118 -5.25 -4.44 5.30
C LEU A 118 -6.52 -3.69 4.90
N SER A 119 -7.48 -3.48 5.81
CA SER A 119 -8.69 -2.71 5.54
C SER A 119 -8.35 -1.31 5.02
N TYR A 120 -7.41 -0.63 5.66
CA TYR A 120 -6.95 0.69 5.23
C TYR A 120 -6.34 0.65 3.83
N PHE A 121 -5.45 -0.31 3.56
CA PHE A 121 -4.83 -0.46 2.24
C PHE A 121 -5.86 -0.75 1.14
N LEU A 122 -6.82 -1.65 1.39
CA LEU A 122 -7.90 -1.95 0.43
C LEU A 122 -8.79 -0.73 0.17
N ASN A 123 -9.08 0.08 1.19
CA ASN A 123 -9.84 1.32 1.01
C ASN A 123 -9.08 2.31 0.12
N LEU A 124 -7.79 2.50 0.35
CA LEU A 124 -6.97 3.36 -0.51
C LEU A 124 -6.96 2.87 -1.97
N LEU A 125 -6.86 1.55 -2.20
CA LEU A 125 -6.95 0.97 -3.54
C LEU A 125 -8.29 1.26 -4.21
N TYR A 126 -9.39 1.15 -3.46
CA TYR A 126 -10.72 1.49 -3.96
C TYR A 126 -10.80 2.96 -4.38
N GLU A 127 -10.28 3.87 -3.55
CA GLU A 127 -10.40 5.31 -3.76
C GLU A 127 -9.74 5.82 -5.04
N ILE A 128 -8.65 5.18 -5.51
CA ILE A 128 -7.96 5.57 -6.75
C ILE A 128 -8.94 5.66 -7.92
N GLN A 129 -9.76 4.63 -8.13
CA GLN A 129 -10.69 4.53 -9.26
C GLN A 129 -12.17 4.58 -8.85
N ASN A 130 -12.45 4.71 -7.55
CA ASN A 130 -13.77 4.58 -6.94
C ASN A 130 -14.50 3.29 -7.36
N ASN A 131 -13.76 2.19 -7.46
CA ASN A 131 -14.27 0.87 -7.83
C ASN A 131 -13.36 -0.24 -7.27
N LEU A 132 -13.78 -1.50 -7.42
CA LEU A 132 -13.09 -2.66 -6.81
C LEU A 132 -11.97 -3.28 -7.65
N ILE A 133 -11.66 -2.78 -8.85
CA ILE A 133 -10.72 -3.43 -9.78
C ILE A 133 -9.36 -3.68 -9.10
N LEU A 134 -8.81 -2.65 -8.45
CA LEU A 134 -7.51 -2.78 -7.78
C LEU A 134 -7.56 -3.65 -6.52
N CYS A 135 -8.68 -3.64 -5.78
CA CYS A 135 -8.88 -4.53 -4.64
C CYS A 135 -8.89 -6.00 -5.09
N GLU A 136 -9.59 -6.30 -6.19
CA GLU A 136 -9.65 -7.65 -6.76
C GLU A 136 -8.30 -8.08 -7.34
N GLU A 137 -7.61 -7.20 -8.07
CA GLU A 137 -6.27 -7.49 -8.56
C GLU A 137 -5.29 -7.77 -7.42
N PHE A 138 -5.37 -7.01 -6.32
CA PHE A 138 -4.54 -7.25 -5.14
C PHE A 138 -4.84 -8.59 -4.49
N TYR A 139 -6.12 -8.94 -4.32
CA TYR A 139 -6.55 -10.24 -3.80
C TYR A 139 -5.96 -11.41 -4.59
N TYR A 140 -6.07 -11.39 -5.92
CA TYR A 140 -5.48 -12.44 -6.76
C TYR A 140 -3.94 -12.41 -6.71
N PHE A 141 -3.34 -11.23 -6.65
CA PHE A 141 -1.90 -11.08 -6.57
C PHE A 141 -1.33 -11.67 -5.27
N ILE A 142 -1.96 -11.39 -4.14
CA ILE A 142 -1.44 -11.83 -2.84
C ILE A 142 -1.63 -13.33 -2.64
N ILE A 143 -2.79 -13.87 -3.02
CA ILE A 143 -3.05 -15.32 -2.97
C ILE A 143 -2.12 -16.10 -3.89
N SER A 144 -1.88 -15.60 -5.11
CA SER A 144 -0.92 -16.26 -6.01
C SER A 144 0.50 -16.16 -5.47
N THR A 145 0.91 -15.04 -4.89
CA THR A 145 2.26 -14.93 -4.32
C THR A 145 2.44 -15.87 -3.13
N TYR A 146 1.41 -16.07 -2.30
CA TYR A 146 1.49 -16.90 -1.11
C TYR A 146 1.45 -18.41 -1.40
N ASN A 147 0.68 -18.85 -2.40
CA ASN A 147 0.53 -20.28 -2.72
C ASN A 147 1.70 -20.91 -3.50
N TYR A 148 2.70 -20.12 -3.94
CA TYR A 148 3.82 -20.59 -4.76
C TYR A 148 5.20 -20.41 -4.10
N ASP A 149 5.24 -20.12 -2.79
CA ASP A 149 6.44 -20.19 -1.93
C ASP A 149 6.41 -21.44 -1.03
#